data_AF-B7NC13-F1
#
_entry.id   AF-B7NC13-F1
#
_cell.length_a   1.000
_cell.length_b   1.000
_cell.length_c   1.000
_cell.angle_alpha   90.00
_cell.angle_beta   90.00
_cell.angle_gamma   90.00
#
_symmetry.space_group_name_H-M   'P 1'
#
loop_
_entity.id
_entity.type
_entity.pdbx_description
1 polymer ?
#
loop_
_entity_poly.entity_id
_entity_poly.type
_entity_poly.pdbx_seq_one_letter_code
_entity_poly.pdbx_strand_id
1 'polypeptide(L)' 'MSVTRVQRMARVHHYGLRDRLVRGGEDVRYEARPLMGINNETMGKIE' A
#
# COMPACT_ATOMS: atom_id res chain seq x y z
N MET A 1 14.26 -4.34 8.68
CA MET A 1 13.62 -4.12 7.35
C MET A 1 13.97 -2.69 6.92
N SER A 2 14.56 -2.46 5.74
CA SER A 2 14.93 -1.10 5.35
C SER A 2 13.67 -0.24 5.16
N VAL A 3 13.76 1.06 5.47
CA VAL A 3 12.67 2.04 5.29
C VAL A 3 12.09 1.97 3.87
N THR A 4 12.94 1.76 2.87
CA THR A 4 12.57 1.61 1.46
C THR A 4 11.69 0.39 1.18
N ARG A 5 11.96 -0.76 1.83
CA ARG A 5 11.16 -1.98 1.66
C ARG A 5 9.76 -1.81 2.29
N VAL A 6 9.70 -1.17 3.46
CA VAL A 6 8.44 -0.85 4.15
C VAL A 6 7.58 0.09 3.30
N GLN A 7 8.18 1.17 2.76
CA GLN A 7 7.47 2.12 1.90
C GLN A 7 6.92 1.48 0.62
N ARG A 8 7.63 0.50 0.05
CA ARG A 8 7.14 -0.27 -1.10
C ARG A 8 5.93 -1.13 -0.72
N MET A 9 6.02 -1.88 0.39
CA MET A 9 4.90 -2.70 0.88
C MET A 9 3.67 -1.83 1.17
N ALA A 10 3.86 -0.67 1.81
CA ALA A 10 2.77 0.26 2.09
C ALA A 10 2.05 0.72 0.81
N ARG A 11 2.80 1.11 -0.24
CA ARG A 11 2.20 1.54 -1.53
C ARG A 11 1.46 0.42 -2.26
N VAL A 12 2.05 -0.78 -2.27
CA VAL A 12 1.43 -1.96 -2.90
C VAL A 12 0.07 -2.23 -2.28
N HIS A 13 -0.01 -2.27 -0.95
CA HIS A 13 -1.27 -2.52 -0.27
C HIS A 13 -2.23 -1.34 -0.33
N HIS A 14 -1.75 -0.09 -0.24
CA HIS A 14 -2.63 1.07 -0.25
C HIS A 14 -3.35 1.24 -1.59
N TYR A 15 -2.64 1.07 -2.71
CA TYR A 15 -3.19 1.24 -4.05
C TYR A 15 -3.60 -0.07 -4.74
N GLY A 16 -3.41 -1.23 -4.09
CA GLY A 16 -3.71 -2.53 -4.68
C GLY A 16 -2.84 -2.90 -5.88
N LEU A 17 -1.55 -2.53 -5.83
CA LEU A 17 -0.60 -2.77 -6.92
C LEU A 17 -0.16 -4.24 -6.95
N ARG A 18 0.43 -4.64 -8.07
CA ARG A 18 1.14 -5.91 -8.17
C ARG A 18 2.49 -5.83 -7.47
N ASP A 19 2.88 -6.91 -6.81
CA ASP A 19 4.19 -7.01 -6.20
C ASP A 19 4.85 -8.38 -6.38
N ARG A 20 6.18 -8.36 -6.35
CA ARG A 20 7.02 -9.55 -6.35
C ARG A 20 7.92 -9.56 -5.11
N LEU A 21 7.75 -10.59 -4.28
CA LEU A 21 8.46 -10.70 -2.99
C LEU A 21 9.85 -11.30 -3.12
N VAL A 22 10.06 -12.17 -4.12
CA VAL A 22 11.31 -12.90 -4.38
C VAL A 22 11.68 -12.84 -5.86
N ARG A 23 12.97 -12.82 -6.18
CA ARG A 23 13.42 -12.90 -7.57
C ARG A 23 12.92 -14.20 -8.21
N GLY A 24 12.27 -14.09 -9.35
CA GLY A 24 11.68 -15.25 -10.06
C GLY A 24 10.33 -15.73 -9.50
N GLY A 25 9.80 -15.12 -8.42
CA GLY A 25 8.48 -15.44 -7.91
C GLY A 25 7.34 -14.90 -8.76
N GLU A 26 6.13 -15.37 -8.47
CA GLU A 26 4.89 -14.92 -9.09
C GLU A 26 4.57 -13.45 -8.73
N ASP A 27 3.96 -12.74 -9.68
CA ASP A 27 3.45 -11.39 -9.43
C ASP A 27 2.07 -11.50 -8.76
N VAL A 28 1.99 -11.11 -7.49
CA VAL A 28 0.75 -11.14 -6.72
C VAL A 28 0.10 -9.77 -6.75
N ARG A 29 -1.19 -9.71 -7.14
CA ARG A 29 -2.00 -8.50 -6.98
C ARG A 29 -2.62 -8.51 -5.58
N TYR A 30 -2.39 -7.45 -4.82
CA TYR A 30 -3.02 -7.27 -3.53
C TYR A 30 -4.28 -6.43 -3.65
N GLU A 31 -5.27 -6.72 -2.82
CA GLU A 31 -6.41 -5.83 -2.66
C GLU A 31 -6.00 -4.52 -2.00
N ALA A 32 -6.61 -3.42 -2.43
CA ALA A 32 -6.40 -2.11 -1.85
C ALA A 32 -6.87 -2.08 -0.39
N ARG A 33 -6.01 -1.62 0.51
CA ARG A 33 -6.29 -1.47 1.94
C ARG A 33 -6.54 0.01 2.25
N PRO A 34 -7.80 0.43 2.40
CA PRO A 34 -8.11 1.80 2.77
C PRO A 34 -7.55 2.13 4.17
N LEU A 35 -7.22 3.39 4.38
CA LEU A 35 -6.71 3.86 5.66
C LEU A 35 -7.88 3.95 6.66
N MET A 36 -7.83 3.11 7.69
CA MET A 36 -8.84 3.09 8.74
C MET A 36 -8.85 4.44 9.47
N GLY A 37 -10.03 5.03 9.64
CA GLY A 37 -10.19 6.33 10.31
C GLY A 37 -9.98 7.56 9.41
N ILE A 38 -9.60 7.37 8.14
CA ILE A 38 -9.63 8.45 7.14
C ILE A 38 -10.93 8.33 6.35
N ASN A 39 -11.88 9.19 6.67
CA ASN A 39 -13.11 9.40 5.90
C ASN A 39 -13.02 10.76 5.17
N ASN A 40 -14.02 11.06 4.33
CA ASN A 40 -14.04 12.32 3.57
C ASN A 40 -14.01 13.56 4.48
N GLU A 41 -14.60 13.47 5.68
CA GLU A 41 -14.58 14.56 6.67
C GLU A 41 -13.18 14.81 7.23
N THR A 42 -12.42 13.76 7.50
CA THR A 42 -11.01 13.85 7.90
C THR A 42 -10.16 14.37 6.75
N MET A 43 -10.44 13.95 5.51
CA MET A 43 -9.69 14.41 4.33
C MET A 43 -9.80 15.93 4.14
N GLY A 44 -11.01 16.51 4.30
CA GLY A 44 -11.22 17.96 4.18
C GLY A 44 -10.61 18.81 5.30
N LYS A 45 -10.04 18.19 6.35
CA LYS A 45 -9.30 18.88 7.42
C LYS A 45 -7.79 18.87 7.22
N ILE A 46 -7.30 18.09 6.26
CA ILE A 46 -5.87 17.93 5.94
C ILE A 46 -5.46 18.86 4.79
N GLU A 47 -6.43 19.34 4.00
CA GLU A 47 -6.24 20.37 2.96
C GLU A 47 -6.00 21.78 3.53
#